data_AF-A0AAF0XSN6-F1
#
_entry.id   AF-A0AAF0XSN6-F1
#
_cell.length_a   1.000
_cell.length_b   1.000
_cell.length_c   1.000
_cell.angle_alpha   90.00
_cell.angle_beta   90.00
_cell.angle_gamma   90.00
#
_symmetry.space_group_name_H-M   'P 1'
#
loop_
_entity.id
_entity.type
_entity.pdbx_description
1 polymer ?
#
loop_
_entity_poly.entity_id
_entity_poly.type
_entity_poly.pdbx_seq_one_letter_code
_entity_poly.pdbx_strand_id
1 'polypeptide(L)'
;MEECQKLGLTKSIGVSNFSSKKVADILAFAKIPPAIVQVALRWAYEQGVVVVMKSFNKDRLKQNQEIFDWELSAEESKKIAQIPQSRANRGDNFVFENGPIKSVEELWDGEL
;
A
#
# COMPACT_ATOMS: atom_id res chain seq x y z
N MET A 1 17.13 -5.05 16.21
CA MET A 1 15.65 -5.19 16.25
C MET A 1 15.23 -6.43 17.04
N GLU A 2 15.77 -7.62 16.75
CA GLU A 2 15.46 -8.84 17.52
C GLU A 2 15.80 -8.71 19.01
N GLU A 3 16.93 -8.09 19.35
CA GLU A 3 17.30 -7.83 20.75
C GLU A 3 16.27 -6.95 21.48
N CYS A 4 15.72 -5.94 20.80
CA CYS A 4 14.65 -5.11 21.36
C CYS A 4 13.38 -5.91 21.66
N GLN A 5 13.10 -6.95 20.86
CA GLN A 5 11.98 -7.86 21.10
C GLN A 5 12.27 -8.80 22.27
N LYS A 6 13.48 -9.38 22.35
CA LYS A 6 13.91 -10.22 23.47
C LYS A 6 13.87 -9.50 24.82
N LEU A 7 14.26 -8.23 24.83
CA LEU A 7 14.23 -7.36 26.01
C LEU A 7 12.81 -6.87 26.37
N GLY A 8 11.77 -7.25 25.59
CA GLY A 8 10.39 -6.86 25.85
C GLY A 8 10.03 -5.41 25.49
N LEU A 9 10.92 -4.69 24.79
CA LEU A 9 10.71 -3.29 24.40
C LEU A 9 9.73 -3.14 23.23
N THR A 10 9.58 -4.19 22.41
CA THR A 10 8.55 -4.27 21.37
C THR A 10 7.97 -5.67 21.29
N LYS A 11 6.66 -5.77 21.01
CA LYS A 11 5.97 -7.06 20.86
C LYS A 11 6.27 -7.72 19.51
N SER A 12 6.62 -6.94 18.49
CA SER A 12 6.83 -7.42 17.11
C SER A 12 7.85 -6.56 16.37
N ILE A 13 8.50 -7.16 15.37
CA ILE A 13 9.43 -6.50 14.45
C ILE A 13 8.98 -6.76 13.00
N GLY A 14 9.29 -5.84 12.10
CA GLY A 14 8.93 -5.93 10.69
C GLY A 14 9.85 -5.10 9.82
N VAL A 15 9.60 -5.14 8.51
CA VAL A 15 10.31 -4.36 7.50
C VAL A 15 9.30 -3.54 6.70
N SER A 16 9.74 -2.42 6.13
CA SER A 16 8.93 -1.53 5.27
C SER A 16 9.69 -1.28 3.98
N ASN A 17 8.98 -1.18 2.86
CA ASN A 17 9.55 -0.93 1.52
C ASN A 17 10.48 -2.08 1.03
N PHE A 18 9.98 -3.30 1.03
CA PHE A 18 10.66 -4.48 0.45
C PHE A 18 9.87 -4.97 -0.78
N SER A 19 10.55 -5.63 -1.74
CA SER A 19 9.96 -6.17 -2.98
C SER A 19 8.84 -7.21 -2.68
N SER A 20 8.08 -7.63 -3.70
CA SER A 20 6.77 -8.30 -3.71
C SER A 20 6.72 -9.74 -3.20
N LYS A 21 7.52 -9.97 -2.19
CA LYS A 21 7.02 -10.18 -0.82
C LYS A 21 5.96 -9.12 -0.35
N LYS A 22 4.87 -8.93 -1.14
CA LYS A 22 3.67 -8.07 -0.98
C LYS A 22 3.86 -6.58 -1.32
N VAL A 23 3.36 -6.04 -2.45
CA VAL A 23 1.98 -5.77 -2.97
C VAL A 23 1.51 -4.32 -2.68
N ALA A 24 1.24 -3.65 -3.82
CA ALA A 24 0.31 -2.55 -4.09
C ALA A 24 0.87 -1.12 -4.19
N ASP A 25 0.51 -0.45 -5.29
CA ASP A 25 0.32 1.00 -5.38
C ASP A 25 -0.70 1.34 -6.49
N ILE A 26 -1.83 1.96 -6.14
CA ILE A 26 -2.82 2.56 -7.05
C ILE A 26 -3.31 3.87 -6.41
N LEU A 27 -2.82 5.04 -6.84
CA LEU A 27 -3.39 6.34 -6.43
C LEU A 27 -3.35 7.47 -7.48
N ALA A 28 -3.05 7.21 -8.77
CA ALA A 28 -2.70 8.29 -9.70
C ALA A 28 -3.86 8.98 -10.49
N PHE A 29 -5.13 8.52 -10.47
CA PHE A 29 -6.10 9.00 -11.49
C PHE A 29 -7.52 9.41 -11.04
N ALA A 30 -7.86 9.46 -9.75
CA ALA A 30 -9.24 9.73 -9.33
C ALA A 30 -9.61 11.24 -9.38
N LYS A 31 -10.60 11.59 -10.21
CA LYS A 31 -11.18 12.94 -10.36
C LYS A 31 -12.52 13.17 -9.63
N ILE A 32 -13.00 12.20 -8.84
CA ILE A 32 -14.29 12.26 -8.12
C ILE A 32 -14.04 12.24 -6.60
N PRO A 33 -14.67 13.13 -5.79
CA PRO A 33 -14.60 13.09 -4.32
C PRO A 33 -15.27 11.83 -3.75
N PRO A 34 -14.77 11.20 -2.65
CA PRO A 34 -14.72 9.74 -2.64
C PRO A 34 -15.87 9.03 -1.91
N ALA A 35 -16.60 8.20 -2.66
CA ALA A 35 -16.87 6.80 -2.29
C ALA A 35 -15.73 5.85 -2.76
N ILE A 36 -14.81 6.35 -3.58
CA ILE A 36 -13.70 5.59 -4.21
C ILE A 36 -12.66 5.11 -3.19
N VAL A 37 -12.41 5.87 -2.11
CA VAL A 37 -11.48 5.44 -1.06
C VAL A 37 -12.00 4.20 -0.36
N GLN A 38 -13.30 4.12 -0.05
CA GLN A 38 -13.90 2.92 0.53
C GLN A 38 -13.80 1.71 -0.41
N VAL A 39 -13.98 1.90 -1.73
CA VAL A 39 -13.78 0.84 -2.73
C VAL A 39 -12.33 0.35 -2.79
N ALA A 40 -11.36 1.26 -2.82
CA ALA A 40 -9.94 0.89 -2.82
C ALA A 40 -9.53 0.20 -1.52
N LEU A 41 -10.00 0.71 -0.37
CA LEU A 41 -9.77 0.11 0.94
C LEU A 41 -10.42 -1.28 1.04
N ARG A 42 -11.66 -1.42 0.57
CA ARG A 42 -12.38 -2.70 0.54
C ARG A 42 -11.67 -3.72 -0.35
N TRP A 43 -11.26 -3.32 -1.55
CA TRP A 43 -10.52 -4.18 -2.45
C TRP A 43 -9.20 -4.66 -1.81
N ALA A 44 -8.40 -3.75 -1.25
CA ALA A 44 -7.15 -4.10 -0.59
C ALA A 44 -7.37 -5.04 0.62
N TYR A 45 -8.42 -4.79 1.40
CA TYR A 45 -8.84 -5.66 2.48
C TYR A 45 -9.22 -7.08 1.98
N GLU A 46 -9.99 -7.19 0.90
CA GLU A 46 -10.36 -8.48 0.29
C GLU A 46 -9.15 -9.21 -0.32
N GLN A 47 -8.10 -8.50 -0.72
CA GLN A 47 -6.81 -9.10 -1.10
C GLN A 47 -5.95 -9.55 0.10
N GLY A 48 -6.44 -9.38 1.34
CA GLY A 48 -5.74 -9.73 2.58
C GLY A 48 -4.67 -8.73 3.00
N VAL A 49 -4.72 -7.50 2.49
CA VAL A 49 -3.78 -6.42 2.84
C VAL A 49 -4.36 -5.59 3.99
N VAL A 50 -3.57 -5.39 5.05
CA VAL A 50 -3.92 -4.44 6.12
C VAL A 50 -3.54 -3.03 5.67
N VAL A 51 -4.54 -2.17 5.49
CA VAL A 51 -4.32 -0.80 5.00
C VAL A 51 -4.14 0.17 6.18
N VAL A 52 -3.06 0.94 6.14
CA VAL A 52 -2.86 2.08 7.05
C VAL A 52 -3.23 3.36 6.31
N MET A 53 -4.36 3.95 6.68
CA MET A 53 -4.85 5.17 6.07
C MET A 53 -4.58 6.38 6.95
N LYS A 54 -4.23 7.50 6.33
CA LYS A 54 -4.01 8.78 7.01
C LYS A 54 -5.04 9.79 6.54
N SER A 55 -5.74 10.41 7.48
CA SER A 55 -6.63 11.55 7.24
C SER A 55 -6.62 12.47 8.45
N PHE A 56 -6.67 13.79 8.19
CA PHE A 56 -6.91 14.80 9.23
C PHE A 56 -8.39 15.24 9.27
N ASN A 57 -9.20 14.76 8.33
CA ASN A 57 -10.63 15.01 8.28
C ASN A 57 -11.36 13.91 9.04
N LYS A 58 -12.11 14.29 10.08
CA LYS A 58 -12.82 13.37 10.98
C LYS A 58 -13.92 12.58 10.28
N ASP A 59 -14.63 13.17 9.33
CA ASP A 59 -15.71 12.48 8.62
C ASP A 59 -15.15 11.42 7.68
N ARG A 60 -14.00 11.69 7.03
CA ARG A 60 -13.28 10.68 6.25
C ARG A 60 -12.77 9.53 7.12
N LEU A 61 -12.34 9.81 8.36
CA LEU A 61 -11.91 8.75 9.28
C LEU A 61 -13.06 7.81 9.65
N LYS A 62 -14.28 8.36 9.84
CA LYS A 62 -15.48 7.55 10.09
C LYS A 62 -15.86 6.72 8.87
N GLN A 63 -15.95 7.35 7.70
CA GLN A 63 -16.30 6.67 6.44
C GLN A 63 -15.36 5.50 6.15
N ASN A 64 -14.06 5.67 6.37
CA ASN A 64 -13.11 4.60 6.10
C ASN A 64 -13.27 3.37 7.03
N GLN A 65 -13.98 3.48 8.15
CA GLN A 65 -14.27 2.34 9.04
C GLN A 65 -15.49 1.53 8.56
N GLU A 66 -16.29 2.08 7.64
CA GLU A 66 -17.54 1.47 7.13
C GLU A 66 -17.30 0.46 5.99
N ILE A 67 -16.05 0.09 5.72
CA ILE A 67 -15.70 -0.84 4.62
C ILE A 67 -16.01 -2.32 4.94
N PHE A 68 -16.39 -2.63 6.17
CA PHE A 68 -16.60 -4.01 6.61
C PHE A 68 -18.04 -4.49 6.42
N ASP A 69 -18.98 -3.56 6.21
CA ASP A 69 -20.42 -3.84 6.15
C ASP A 69 -20.92 -4.26 4.76
N TRP A 70 -20.02 -4.31 3.78
CA TRP A 70 -20.33 -4.66 2.39
C TRP A 70 -19.11 -5.29 1.70
N GLU A 71 -19.31 -5.92 0.56
CA GLU A 71 -18.27 -6.58 -0.22
C GLU A 71 -18.36 -6.24 -1.71
N LEU A 72 -17.25 -6.37 -2.43
CA LEU A 72 -17.24 -6.21 -3.88
C LEU A 72 -17.81 -7.47 -4.53
N SER A 73 -18.60 -7.27 -5.59
CA SER A 73 -19.00 -8.40 -6.43
C SER A 73 -17.79 -8.96 -7.20
N ALA A 74 -17.87 -10.24 -7.58
CA ALA A 74 -16.83 -10.88 -8.38
C ALA A 74 -16.54 -10.14 -9.71
N GLU A 75 -17.56 -9.52 -10.30
CA GLU A 75 -17.42 -8.74 -11.52
C GLU A 75 -16.64 -7.43 -11.28
N GLU A 76 -16.96 -6.71 -10.21
CA GLU A 76 -16.24 -5.48 -9.82
C GLU A 76 -14.78 -5.79 -9.50
N SER A 77 -14.52 -6.83 -8.71
CA SER A 77 -13.17 -7.30 -8.40
C SER A 77 -12.39 -7.66 -9.66
N LYS A 78 -13.02 -8.31 -10.64
CA LYS A 78 -12.40 -8.63 -11.93
C LYS A 78 -12.06 -7.38 -12.74
N LYS A 79 -12.92 -6.35 -12.73
CA LYS A 79 -12.68 -5.07 -13.41
C LYS A 79 -11.50 -4.32 -12.76
N ILE A 80 -11.42 -4.31 -11.44
CA ILE A 80 -10.31 -3.68 -10.71
C ILE A 80 -8.98 -4.38 -11.02
N ALA A 81 -8.98 -5.71 -11.11
CA ALA A 81 -7.78 -6.48 -11.45
C ALA A 81 -7.20 -6.18 -12.85
N GLN A 82 -7.96 -5.55 -13.74
CA GLN A 82 -7.51 -5.15 -15.08
C GLN A 82 -6.83 -3.78 -15.12
N ILE A 83 -6.81 -3.05 -14.00
CA ILE A 83 -6.17 -1.73 -13.93
C ILE A 83 -4.65 -1.91 -14.17
N PRO A 84 -4.02 -1.15 -15.09
CA PRO A 84 -2.58 -1.19 -15.28
C PRO A 84 -1.83 -0.86 -13.99
N GLN A 85 -0.85 -1.67 -13.64
CA GLN A 85 -0.06 -1.52 -12.42
C GLN A 85 1.14 -0.62 -12.65
N SER A 86 1.44 0.27 -11.69
CA SER A 86 2.67 1.05 -11.67
C SER A 86 3.03 1.47 -10.24
N ARG A 87 4.33 1.51 -9.92
CA ARG A 87 4.81 1.96 -8.61
C ARG A 87 4.65 3.47 -8.44
N ALA A 88 3.92 3.90 -7.41
CA ALA A 88 3.67 5.33 -7.17
C ALA A 88 4.88 6.00 -6.49
N ASN A 89 5.49 5.32 -5.51
CA ASN A 89 6.75 5.78 -4.90
C ASN A 89 7.93 4.92 -5.37
N ARG A 90 8.60 5.40 -6.42
CA ARG A 90 9.78 4.74 -7.02
C ARG A 90 11.04 4.83 -6.16
N GLY A 91 11.09 5.74 -5.18
CA GLY A 91 12.27 5.89 -4.34
C GLY A 91 13.49 6.46 -5.07
N ASP A 92 13.29 7.27 -6.12
CA ASP A 92 14.39 7.84 -6.93
C ASP A 92 15.39 8.62 -6.05
N ASN A 93 14.92 9.21 -4.95
CA ASN A 93 15.74 9.91 -3.96
C ASN A 93 16.72 9.01 -3.19
N PHE A 94 16.64 7.69 -3.31
CA PHE A 94 17.57 6.72 -2.70
C PHE A 94 18.64 6.23 -3.69
N VAL A 95 18.59 6.67 -4.95
CA VAL A 95 19.53 6.30 -6.00
C VAL A 95 20.58 7.40 -6.17
N PHE A 96 21.84 7.05 -6.01
CA PHE A 96 22.95 8.00 -6.09
C PHE A 96 24.12 7.42 -6.90
N GLU A 97 24.80 8.27 -7.67
CA GLU A 97 25.96 7.88 -8.48
C GLU A 97 27.05 7.17 -7.65
N ASN A 98 27.31 7.65 -6.43
CA ASN A 98 28.27 7.05 -5.50
C ASN A 98 27.62 6.18 -4.41
N GLY A 99 26.31 5.92 -4.48
CA GLY A 99 25.56 5.14 -3.50
C GLY A 99 25.68 3.63 -3.72
N PRO A 100 25.23 2.81 -2.75
CA PRO A 100 25.20 1.35 -2.88
C PRO A 100 24.16 0.84 -3.89
N ILE A 101 23.22 1.70 -4.31
CA ILE A 101 22.15 1.39 -5.26
C ILE A 101 22.25 2.39 -6.40
N LYS A 102 22.43 1.89 -7.62
CA LYS A 102 22.77 2.67 -8.83
C LYS A 102 21.59 2.94 -9.73
N SER A 103 20.48 2.20 -9.58
CA SER A 103 19.25 2.46 -10.31
C SER A 103 18.00 2.15 -9.49
N VAL A 104 16.86 2.61 -9.98
CA VAL A 104 15.56 2.30 -9.38
C VAL A 104 15.22 0.83 -9.61
N GLU A 105 15.63 0.27 -10.75
CA GLU A 105 15.51 -1.15 -11.03
C GLU A 105 16.29 -1.98 -9.99
N GLU A 106 17.51 -1.57 -9.65
CA GLU A 106 18.32 -2.23 -8.62
C GLU A 106 17.71 -2.07 -7.22
N LEU A 107 17.16 -0.88 -6.91
CA LEU A 107 16.46 -0.64 -5.65
C LEU A 107 15.30 -1.62 -5.41
N TRP A 108 14.67 -2.07 -6.48
CA TRP A 108 13.46 -2.90 -6.43
C TRP A 108 13.65 -4.29 -7.03
N ASP A 109 14.88 -4.75 -7.26
CA ASP A 109 15.17 -6.06 -7.88
C ASP A 109 14.39 -6.29 -9.20
N GLY A 110 14.16 -5.22 -9.97
CA GLY A 110 13.41 -5.24 -11.23
C GLY A 110 11.88 -5.10 -11.10
N GLU A 111 11.34 -4.92 -9.90
CA GLU A 111 9.90 -4.81 -9.65
C GLU A 111 9.36 -3.37 -9.75
N LEU A 112 9.24 -2.87 -10.98
CA LEU A 112 8.78 -1.52 -11.31
C LEU A 112 7.33 -1.43 -11.80
#